data_AF-A0A660Q4V3-F1
#
_entry.id   AF-A0A660Q4V3-F1
#
_cell.length_a   1.000
_cell.length_b   1.000
_cell.length_c   1.000
_cell.angle_alpha   90.00
_cell.angle_beta   90.00
_cell.angle_gamma   90.00
#
_symmetry.space_group_name_H-M   'P 1'
#
loop_
_entity.id
_entity.type
_entity.pdbx_description
1 polymer ?
#
loop_
_entity_poly.entity_id
_entity_poly.type
_entity_poly.pdbx_seq_one_letter_code
_entity_poly.pdbx_strand_id
1 'polypeptide(L)'
;MIYEFLDADGDGIIDEEDNCPGVYNDDQANSDADTYGDACDNCPNADNEDQLDTDTDTVGDVCDNCPNDANQNQDDGDSDTVGDVCDNCPDDPNTDQTDTDGDNIGDVCDWICGDANASGNLNVLDISYIINFLYKNGPAPDPLEKADVDHSGANNILDVSYLVNYLYRGGPAPNCP
;
A
#
# COMPACT_ATOMS: atom_id res chain seq x y z
N MET A 1 -5.08 48.74 35.52
CA MET A 1 -4.86 48.08 34.23
C MET A 1 -5.80 46.90 34.21
N ILE A 2 -6.67 46.84 33.22
CA ILE A 2 -7.53 45.68 32.98
C ILE A 2 -6.68 44.81 32.06
N TYR A 3 -6.31 43.61 32.50
CA TYR A 3 -5.71 42.63 31.62
C TYR A 3 -6.86 42.09 30.78
N GLU A 4 -6.94 42.47 29.50
CA GLU A 4 -7.71 41.69 28.53
C GLU A 4 -6.89 40.42 28.31
N PHE A 5 -7.44 39.29 28.73
CA PHE A 5 -6.94 37.99 28.29
C PHE A 5 -7.37 37.83 26.83
N LEU A 6 -6.45 37.37 25.98
CA LEU A 6 -6.75 37.08 24.59
C LEU A 6 -7.56 35.78 24.53
N ASP A 7 -8.54 35.77 23.65
CA ASP A 7 -9.44 34.67 23.32
C ASP A 7 -9.60 34.79 21.81
N ALA A 8 -8.71 34.11 21.09
CA ALA A 8 -8.50 34.34 19.65
C ALA A 8 -9.66 33.79 18.80
N ASP A 9 -10.33 32.73 19.24
CA ASP A 9 -11.42 32.09 18.50
C ASP A 9 -12.82 32.34 19.09
N GLY A 10 -12.91 32.91 20.29
CA GLY A 10 -14.15 33.33 20.92
C GLY A 10 -14.93 32.21 21.57
N ASP A 11 -14.29 31.11 21.96
CA ASP A 11 -14.93 29.97 22.62
C ASP A 11 -15.15 30.17 24.13
N GLY A 12 -14.54 31.22 24.69
CA GLY A 12 -14.67 31.60 26.09
C GLY A 12 -13.60 31.03 27.01
N ILE A 13 -12.62 30.31 26.48
CA ILE A 13 -11.36 29.93 27.12
C ILE A 13 -10.29 30.96 26.68
N ILE A 14 -9.33 31.25 27.56
CA ILE A 14 -8.26 32.21 27.24
C ILE A 14 -7.10 31.47 26.55
N ASP A 15 -6.41 32.10 25.61
CA ASP A 15 -5.34 31.44 24.82
C ASP A 15 -4.24 30.73 25.66
N GLU A 16 -4.00 31.17 26.91
CA GLU A 16 -3.02 30.53 27.81
C GLU A 16 -3.54 29.26 28.51
N GLU A 17 -4.85 29.05 28.54
CA GLU A 17 -5.54 27.90 29.13
C GLU A 17 -6.25 27.03 28.06
N ASP A 18 -6.22 27.47 26.81
CA ASP A 18 -6.88 26.84 25.67
C ASP A 18 -5.93 25.86 24.96
N ASN A 19 -6.34 24.60 24.84
CA ASN A 19 -5.59 23.58 24.10
C ASN A 19 -5.78 23.65 22.58
N CYS A 20 -6.64 24.55 22.07
CA CYS A 20 -6.75 24.91 20.66
C CYS A 20 -6.99 26.41 20.42
N PRO A 21 -6.02 27.32 20.72
CA PRO A 21 -6.20 28.79 20.70
C PRO A 21 -6.67 29.45 19.39
N GLY A 22 -6.79 28.69 18.30
CA GLY A 22 -7.26 29.16 17.00
C GLY A 22 -8.45 28.39 16.44
N VAL A 23 -8.99 27.42 17.19
CA VAL A 23 -10.07 26.53 16.76
C VAL A 23 -11.04 26.32 17.92
N TYR A 24 -12.22 26.94 17.80
CA TYR A 24 -13.27 26.90 18.83
C TYR A 24 -13.48 25.50 19.42
N ASN A 25 -13.27 25.34 20.73
CA ASN A 25 -13.46 24.08 21.46
C ASN A 25 -13.74 24.30 22.97
N ASP A 26 -14.91 24.86 23.26
CA ASP A 26 -15.35 25.18 24.65
C ASP A 26 -15.42 23.98 25.61
N ASP A 27 -15.40 22.75 25.10
CA ASP A 27 -15.35 21.52 25.88
C ASP A 27 -13.93 21.09 26.29
N GLN A 28 -12.91 21.65 25.65
CA GLN A 28 -11.48 21.39 25.86
C GLN A 28 -11.16 19.89 25.86
N ALA A 29 -11.84 19.13 24.98
CA ALA A 29 -11.55 17.71 24.81
C ALA A 29 -10.10 17.50 24.36
N ASN A 30 -9.46 16.49 24.93
CA ASN A 30 -8.11 16.06 24.61
C ASN A 30 -7.99 14.60 25.06
N SER A 31 -8.05 13.69 24.09
CA SER A 31 -8.28 12.27 24.32
C SER A 31 -6.99 11.49 24.61
N ASP A 32 -5.84 11.95 24.16
CA ASP A 32 -4.52 11.33 24.41
C ASP A 32 -3.64 12.08 25.43
N ALA A 33 -4.08 13.28 25.83
CA ALA A 33 -3.46 14.17 26.82
C ALA A 33 -2.12 14.79 26.39
N ASP A 34 -1.92 15.03 25.09
CA ASP A 34 -0.83 15.87 24.58
C ASP A 34 -1.14 17.38 24.71
N THR A 35 -0.39 18.30 24.07
CA THR A 35 -0.67 19.74 24.17
C THR A 35 -1.79 20.26 23.28
N TYR A 36 -2.28 19.48 22.33
CA TYR A 36 -3.31 19.84 21.37
C TYR A 36 -4.66 19.25 21.79
N GLY A 37 -5.74 20.02 21.62
CA GLY A 37 -7.09 19.51 21.85
C GLY A 37 -7.62 18.73 20.66
N ASP A 38 -8.60 17.84 20.87
CA ASP A 38 -9.22 17.00 19.82
C ASP A 38 -9.72 17.81 18.61
N ALA A 39 -9.99 19.11 18.79
CA ALA A 39 -10.49 20.01 17.74
C ALA A 39 -9.40 20.52 16.78
N CYS A 40 -8.14 20.54 17.20
CA CYS A 40 -7.01 21.06 16.44
C CYS A 40 -5.85 20.06 16.31
N ASP A 41 -6.02 18.86 16.86
CA ASP A 41 -5.08 17.75 16.77
C ASP A 41 -5.33 16.92 15.49
N ASN A 42 -4.28 16.74 14.68
CA ASN A 42 -4.33 15.87 13.50
C ASN A 42 -4.17 14.37 13.81
N CYS A 43 -3.94 14.00 15.07
CA CYS A 43 -4.01 12.65 15.61
C CYS A 43 -4.70 12.58 16.98
N PRO A 44 -6.03 12.85 17.10
CA PRO A 44 -6.74 13.01 18.38
C PRO A 44 -6.66 11.87 19.40
N ASN A 45 -6.08 10.72 19.05
CA ASN A 45 -5.95 9.57 19.94
C ASN A 45 -4.49 9.09 20.09
N ALA A 46 -3.52 9.86 19.61
CA ALA A 46 -2.11 9.51 19.62
C ALA A 46 -1.19 10.74 19.74
N ASP A 47 -0.61 10.91 20.92
CA ASP A 47 0.34 11.99 21.27
C ASP A 47 1.37 12.27 20.16
N ASN A 48 1.29 13.47 19.59
CA ASN A 48 2.13 13.94 18.52
C ASN A 48 2.36 15.47 18.61
N GLU A 49 3.14 15.87 19.62
CA GLU A 49 3.53 17.27 19.90
C GLU A 49 4.10 18.08 18.70
N ASP A 50 4.59 17.43 17.64
CA ASP A 50 5.08 18.12 16.44
C ASP A 50 4.01 18.35 15.38
N GLN A 51 2.83 17.73 15.53
CA GLN A 51 1.70 17.77 14.60
C GLN A 51 2.16 17.57 13.16
N LEU A 52 3.16 16.70 12.96
CA LEU A 52 3.73 16.46 11.65
C LEU A 52 2.69 15.76 10.76
N ASP A 53 2.49 16.32 9.57
CA ASP A 53 1.64 15.80 8.50
C ASP A 53 2.44 16.01 7.21
N THR A 54 3.14 14.95 6.79
CA THR A 54 4.15 14.98 5.73
C THR A 54 3.52 15.11 4.35
N ASP A 55 2.36 14.49 4.12
CA ASP A 55 1.69 14.45 2.82
C ASP A 55 0.52 15.44 2.69
N THR A 56 0.21 16.16 3.77
CA THR A 56 -0.75 17.26 3.87
C THR A 56 -2.21 16.82 3.69
N ASP A 57 -2.55 15.63 4.16
CA ASP A 57 -3.87 15.03 4.03
C ASP A 57 -4.79 15.25 5.24
N THR A 58 -4.31 15.96 6.28
CA THR A 58 -4.93 16.28 7.58
C THR A 58 -4.86 15.19 8.65
N VAL A 59 -4.25 14.04 8.37
CA VAL A 59 -3.91 13.00 9.34
C VAL A 59 -2.44 13.16 9.70
N GLY A 60 -2.10 13.11 10.98
CA GLY A 60 -0.70 13.24 11.40
C GLY A 60 0.10 11.95 11.17
N ASP A 61 1.39 12.08 10.87
CA ASP A 61 2.32 10.96 10.58
C ASP A 61 2.30 9.84 11.64
N VAL A 62 1.95 10.16 12.89
CA VAL A 62 1.89 9.20 14.01
C VAL A 62 0.68 8.27 13.92
N CYS A 63 -0.43 8.74 13.35
CA CYS A 63 -1.67 7.99 13.20
C CYS A 63 -2.03 7.69 11.74
N ASP A 64 -1.18 8.10 10.80
CA ASP A 64 -1.33 7.88 9.37
C ASP A 64 -0.75 6.51 8.95
N ASN A 65 -1.56 5.67 8.32
CA ASN A 65 -1.14 4.38 7.75
C ASN A 65 -0.48 4.50 6.36
N CYS A 66 -0.41 5.71 5.78
CA CYS A 66 0.39 6.07 4.61
C CYS A 66 1.07 7.45 4.73
N PRO A 67 2.06 7.66 5.64
CA PRO A 67 2.63 8.97 5.97
C PRO A 67 3.27 9.79 4.84
N ASN A 68 3.33 9.27 3.62
CA ASN A 68 3.90 9.97 2.47
C ASN A 68 2.92 10.07 1.29
N ASP A 69 1.71 9.51 1.40
CA ASP A 69 0.75 9.36 0.31
C ASP A 69 -0.69 9.60 0.79
N ALA A 70 -1.18 10.82 0.52
CA ALA A 70 -2.43 11.34 1.07
C ALA A 70 -3.62 10.39 0.98
N ASN A 71 -4.17 10.03 2.14
CA ASN A 71 -5.27 9.09 2.31
C ASN A 71 -6.13 9.38 3.58
N GLN A 72 -6.79 10.55 3.60
CA GLN A 72 -7.59 11.04 4.73
C GLN A 72 -8.62 10.04 5.31
N ASN A 73 -9.09 9.08 4.52
CA ASN A 73 -10.00 8.02 4.96
C ASN A 73 -9.33 6.91 5.78
N GLN A 74 -8.00 6.78 5.69
CA GLN A 74 -7.20 5.77 6.39
C GLN A 74 -7.72 4.35 6.13
N ASP A 75 -8.16 4.09 4.89
CA ASP A 75 -8.63 2.76 4.48
C ASP A 75 -7.44 1.78 4.51
N ASP A 76 -7.69 0.59 5.06
CA ASP A 76 -6.76 -0.54 5.21
C ASP A 76 -7.60 -1.81 5.06
N GLY A 77 -7.71 -2.27 3.81
CA GLY A 77 -8.67 -3.28 3.35
C GLY A 77 -8.41 -4.66 3.94
N ASP A 78 -7.14 -4.99 4.14
CA ASP A 78 -6.69 -6.29 4.61
C ASP A 78 -6.26 -6.31 6.10
N SER A 79 -6.21 -5.12 6.71
CA SER A 79 -5.89 -4.88 8.12
C SER A 79 -4.46 -5.25 8.51
N ASP A 80 -3.50 -4.95 7.63
CA ASP A 80 -2.07 -5.22 7.84
C ASP A 80 -1.27 -4.02 8.38
N THR A 81 -1.93 -2.89 8.63
CA THR A 81 -1.41 -1.59 9.12
C THR A 81 -0.80 -0.67 8.06
N VAL A 82 -0.74 -1.08 6.80
CA VAL A 82 -0.38 -0.23 5.66
C VAL A 82 -1.68 0.18 4.97
N GLY A 83 -1.83 1.47 4.66
CA GLY A 83 -3.06 1.94 4.02
C GLY A 83 -3.17 1.54 2.55
N ASP A 84 -4.39 1.36 2.05
CA ASP A 84 -4.69 0.92 0.67
C ASP A 84 -3.98 1.75 -0.42
N VAL A 85 -3.66 3.02 -0.13
CA VAL A 85 -3.03 3.95 -1.07
C VAL A 85 -1.52 3.68 -1.24
N CYS A 86 -0.86 3.17 -0.20
CA CYS A 86 0.58 2.89 -0.17
C CYS A 86 0.90 1.40 0.01
N ASP A 87 -0.12 0.54 0.03
CA ASP A 87 -0.01 -0.91 0.08
C ASP A 87 0.20 -1.52 -1.32
N ASN A 88 1.28 -2.29 -1.49
CA ASN A 88 1.59 -3.02 -2.72
C ASN A 88 0.84 -4.36 -2.85
N CYS A 89 0.04 -4.74 -1.85
CA CYS A 89 -0.92 -5.85 -1.86
C CYS A 89 -2.23 -5.54 -1.07
N PRO A 90 -3.07 -4.57 -1.49
CA PRO A 90 -4.22 -4.06 -0.72
C PRO A 90 -5.30 -5.07 -0.26
N ASP A 91 -5.23 -6.31 -0.73
CA ASP A 91 -6.18 -7.39 -0.43
C ASP A 91 -5.53 -8.55 0.35
N ASP A 92 -4.20 -8.53 0.56
CA ASP A 92 -3.41 -9.66 1.09
C ASP A 92 -2.34 -9.21 2.10
N PRO A 93 -2.51 -9.47 3.42
CA PRO A 93 -1.71 -8.84 4.47
C PRO A 93 -0.20 -9.03 4.35
N ASN A 94 0.54 -7.92 4.28
CA ASN A 94 1.98 -7.89 4.09
C ASN A 94 2.66 -6.62 4.65
N THR A 95 2.58 -6.40 5.98
CA THR A 95 3.13 -5.21 6.67
C THR A 95 4.58 -4.83 6.34
N ASP A 96 5.41 -5.80 5.90
CA ASP A 96 6.81 -5.52 5.51
C ASP A 96 6.97 -4.95 4.09
N GLN A 97 5.91 -4.95 3.30
CA GLN A 97 5.80 -4.41 1.94
C GLN A 97 6.94 -4.91 1.04
N THR A 98 7.39 -6.15 1.26
CA THR A 98 8.50 -6.72 0.49
C THR A 98 8.11 -6.81 -0.98
N ASP A 99 8.94 -6.21 -1.83
CA ASP A 99 8.86 -6.27 -3.28
C ASP A 99 10.27 -6.64 -3.80
N THR A 100 10.45 -7.92 -4.10
CA THR A 100 11.77 -8.49 -4.42
C THR A 100 12.26 -8.08 -5.82
N ASP A 101 11.37 -7.87 -6.77
CA ASP A 101 11.73 -7.59 -8.17
C ASP A 101 11.48 -6.14 -8.62
N GLY A 102 10.81 -5.33 -7.79
CA GLY A 102 10.70 -3.89 -7.90
C GLY A 102 9.61 -3.42 -8.87
N ASP A 103 8.56 -4.22 -9.07
CA ASP A 103 7.44 -3.90 -9.96
C ASP A 103 6.28 -3.16 -9.26
N ASN A 104 6.40 -2.92 -7.94
CA ASN A 104 5.38 -2.38 -7.03
C ASN A 104 4.19 -3.32 -6.77
N ILE A 105 4.34 -4.62 -6.98
CA ILE A 105 3.45 -5.66 -6.50
C ILE A 105 4.20 -6.40 -5.39
N GLY A 106 3.61 -6.48 -4.20
CA GLY A 106 4.29 -7.13 -3.08
C GLY A 106 4.44 -8.64 -3.28
N ASP A 107 5.50 -9.23 -2.74
CA ASP A 107 5.83 -10.66 -2.84
C ASP A 107 4.66 -11.58 -2.42
N VAL A 108 3.72 -11.09 -1.59
CA VAL A 108 2.56 -11.85 -1.10
C VAL A 108 1.47 -12.00 -2.16
N CYS A 109 1.24 -10.97 -2.97
CA CYS A 109 0.23 -10.96 -4.05
C CYS A 109 0.86 -11.06 -5.45
N ASP A 110 2.19 -11.00 -5.53
CA ASP A 110 2.94 -11.21 -6.76
C ASP A 110 2.93 -12.70 -7.18
N TRP A 111 2.94 -12.90 -8.49
CA TRP A 111 2.90 -14.19 -9.12
C TRP A 111 4.22 -14.55 -9.77
N ILE A 112 4.57 -15.83 -9.74
CA ILE A 112 5.84 -16.28 -10.32
C ILE A 112 5.76 -16.23 -11.85
N CYS A 113 6.57 -15.36 -12.47
CA CYS A 113 6.71 -15.31 -13.93
C CYS A 113 7.07 -16.69 -14.50
N GLY A 114 6.24 -17.17 -15.43
CA GLY A 114 6.34 -18.50 -16.03
C GLY A 114 5.61 -19.62 -15.31
N ASP A 115 5.13 -19.45 -14.07
CA ASP A 115 4.27 -20.42 -13.36
C ASP A 115 2.82 -20.34 -13.88
N ALA A 116 2.67 -20.65 -15.17
CA ALA A 116 1.42 -20.48 -15.91
C ALA A 116 0.24 -21.28 -15.33
N ASN A 117 0.51 -22.32 -14.54
CA ASN A 117 -0.55 -23.09 -13.87
C ASN A 117 -0.81 -22.65 -12.41
N ALA A 118 -0.12 -21.62 -11.91
CA ALA A 118 -0.23 -21.08 -10.56
C ALA A 118 0.00 -22.13 -9.45
N SER A 119 0.99 -23.01 -9.63
CA SER A 119 1.34 -24.03 -8.64
C SER A 119 2.34 -23.55 -7.58
N GLY A 120 2.83 -22.32 -7.69
CA GLY A 120 3.95 -21.77 -6.93
C GLY A 120 5.29 -22.37 -7.32
N ASN A 121 5.38 -23.12 -8.43
CA ASN A 121 6.58 -23.87 -8.81
C ASN A 121 6.81 -23.83 -10.31
N LEU A 122 7.73 -22.98 -10.76
CA LEU A 122 8.13 -22.93 -12.16
C LEU A 122 8.81 -24.23 -12.62
N ASN A 123 8.12 -25.03 -13.43
CA ASN A 123 8.60 -26.33 -13.92
C ASN A 123 7.98 -26.77 -15.26
N VAL A 124 8.13 -28.06 -15.61
CA VAL A 124 7.64 -28.64 -16.88
C VAL A 124 6.11 -28.63 -17.02
N LEU A 125 5.39 -28.58 -15.90
CA LEU A 125 3.95 -28.54 -15.87
C LEU A 125 3.43 -27.20 -16.41
N ASP A 126 4.18 -26.11 -16.25
CA ASP A 126 3.84 -24.79 -16.79
C ASP A 126 4.00 -24.75 -18.30
N ILE A 127 5.09 -25.30 -18.83
CA ILE A 127 5.27 -25.52 -20.26
C ILE A 127 4.08 -26.33 -20.82
N SER A 128 3.69 -27.38 -20.12
CA SER A 128 2.58 -28.23 -20.52
C SER A 128 1.24 -27.48 -20.49
N TYR A 129 1.07 -26.58 -19.52
CA TYR A 129 -0.11 -25.71 -19.39
C TYR A 129 -0.20 -24.73 -20.55
N ILE A 130 0.88 -24.00 -20.85
CA ILE A 130 0.93 -23.03 -21.97
C ILE A 130 0.64 -23.73 -23.31
N ILE A 131 1.21 -24.92 -23.55
CA ILE A 131 0.91 -25.69 -24.77
C ILE A 131 -0.57 -26.08 -24.84
N ASN A 132 -1.19 -26.45 -23.72
CA ASN A 132 -2.61 -26.79 -23.70
C ASN A 132 -3.50 -25.56 -23.95
N PHE A 133 -3.14 -24.41 -23.38
CA PHE A 133 -3.79 -23.12 -23.66
C PHE A 133 -3.71 -22.77 -25.16
N LEU A 134 -2.51 -22.73 -25.73
CA LEU A 134 -2.28 -22.29 -27.11
C LEU A 134 -2.89 -23.22 -28.17
N TYR A 135 -2.89 -24.54 -27.93
CA TYR A 135 -3.18 -25.51 -29.00
C TYR A 135 -4.28 -26.52 -28.69
N LYS A 136 -4.79 -26.57 -27.45
CA LYS A 136 -5.78 -27.57 -27.04
C LYS A 136 -7.03 -26.98 -26.37
N ASN A 137 -7.25 -25.67 -26.53
CA ASN A 137 -8.36 -24.95 -25.91
C ASN A 137 -8.39 -25.14 -24.37
N GLY A 138 -7.21 -25.21 -23.75
CA GLY A 138 -7.10 -25.17 -22.29
C GLY A 138 -7.48 -23.80 -21.73
N PRO A 139 -7.66 -23.69 -20.41
CA PRO A 139 -7.83 -22.40 -19.75
C PRO A 139 -6.62 -21.49 -20.01
N ALA A 140 -6.86 -20.18 -20.04
CA ALA A 140 -5.79 -19.19 -20.07
C ALA A 140 -5.12 -19.10 -18.70
N PRO A 141 -3.80 -18.83 -18.65
CA PRO A 141 -3.14 -18.37 -17.43
C PRO A 141 -3.82 -17.11 -16.89
N ASP A 142 -3.79 -16.93 -15.57
CA ASP A 142 -4.41 -15.80 -14.88
C ASP A 142 -3.44 -15.19 -13.85
N PRO A 143 -2.90 -13.98 -14.10
CA PRO A 143 -2.92 -13.21 -15.36
C PRO A 143 -2.37 -13.96 -16.59
N LEU A 144 -2.72 -13.48 -17.79
CA LEU A 144 -2.20 -14.01 -19.07
C LEU A 144 -0.69 -13.77 -19.21
N GLU A 145 -0.22 -12.69 -18.60
CA GLU A 145 1.14 -12.18 -18.57
C GLU A 145 2.10 -13.19 -17.93
N LYS A 146 1.63 -14.06 -17.02
CA LYS A 146 2.40 -15.20 -16.47
C LYS A 146 3.01 -16.12 -17.51
N ALA A 147 2.43 -16.17 -18.71
CA ALA A 147 2.93 -17.01 -19.79
C ALA A 147 3.75 -16.26 -20.85
N ASP A 148 3.82 -14.92 -20.80
CA ASP A 148 4.63 -14.09 -21.71
C ASP A 148 6.04 -13.92 -21.14
N VAL A 149 6.75 -15.05 -21.02
CA VAL A 149 8.01 -15.15 -20.26
C VAL A 149 9.21 -14.49 -20.93
N ASP A 150 9.04 -14.02 -22.17
CA ASP A 150 10.04 -13.25 -22.90
C ASP A 150 9.67 -11.76 -23.05
N HIS A 151 8.61 -11.31 -22.36
CA HIS A 151 8.10 -9.94 -22.35
C HIS A 151 7.86 -9.41 -23.77
N SER A 152 7.34 -10.26 -24.68
CA SER A 152 7.11 -9.87 -26.07
C SER A 152 5.77 -9.17 -26.29
N GLY A 153 4.88 -9.20 -25.29
CA GLY A 153 3.49 -8.78 -25.37
C GLY A 153 2.60 -9.82 -26.08
N ALA A 154 3.08 -11.04 -26.30
CA ALA A 154 2.38 -12.04 -27.09
C ALA A 154 2.59 -13.46 -26.58
N ASN A 155 1.57 -14.03 -25.92
CA ASN A 155 1.54 -15.44 -25.56
C ASN A 155 1.55 -16.37 -26.79
N ASN A 156 2.68 -17.04 -27.03
CA ASN A 156 2.89 -17.90 -28.19
C ASN A 156 3.95 -19.01 -27.95
N ILE A 157 4.40 -19.66 -29.03
CA ILE A 157 5.34 -20.79 -28.95
C ILE A 157 6.77 -20.37 -28.58
N LEU A 158 7.09 -19.09 -28.72
CA LEU A 158 8.37 -18.53 -28.33
C LEU A 158 8.51 -18.54 -26.80
N ASP A 159 7.43 -18.29 -26.05
CA ASP A 159 7.40 -18.40 -24.59
C ASP A 159 7.69 -19.81 -24.09
N VAL A 160 7.04 -20.79 -24.72
CA VAL A 160 7.28 -22.21 -24.46
C VAL A 160 8.75 -22.54 -24.73
N SER A 161 9.30 -22.02 -25.83
CA SER A 161 10.71 -22.23 -26.20
C SER A 161 11.66 -21.56 -25.21
N TYR A 162 11.29 -20.40 -24.69
CA TYR A 162 12.03 -19.65 -23.67
C TYR A 162 12.06 -20.43 -22.35
N LEU A 163 10.91 -20.89 -21.83
CA LEU A 163 10.84 -21.69 -20.61
C LEU A 163 11.64 -23.00 -20.72
N VAL A 164 11.58 -23.69 -21.87
CA VAL A 164 12.40 -24.89 -22.10
C VAL A 164 13.90 -24.54 -22.05
N ASN A 165 14.28 -23.38 -22.59
CA ASN A 165 15.66 -22.93 -22.57
C ASN A 165 16.13 -22.60 -21.14
N TYR A 166 15.31 -21.88 -20.37
CA TYR A 166 15.57 -21.59 -18.97
C TYR A 166 15.72 -22.87 -18.13
N LEU A 167 14.68 -23.71 -18.12
CA LEU A 167 14.61 -24.88 -17.24
C LEU A 167 15.65 -25.97 -17.55
N TYR A 168 16.04 -26.12 -18.82
CA TYR A 168 16.82 -27.29 -19.27
C TYR A 168 18.13 -26.97 -19.98
N ARG A 169 18.38 -25.71 -20.35
CA ARG A 169 19.54 -25.34 -21.17
C ARG A 169 20.35 -24.18 -20.60
N GLY A 170 20.04 -23.73 -19.38
CA GLY A 170 20.74 -22.63 -18.72
C GLY A 170 20.49 -21.27 -19.40
N GLY A 171 19.30 -21.11 -19.98
CA GLY A 171 18.84 -19.81 -20.48
C GLY A 171 18.62 -18.80 -19.34
N PRO A 172 18.40 -17.52 -19.68
CA PRO A 172 18.03 -16.49 -18.70
C PRO A 172 16.71 -16.81 -18.00
N ALA A 173 16.51 -16.24 -16.81
CA ALA A 173 15.25 -16.31 -16.09
C ALA A 173 14.09 -15.70 -16.91
N PRO A 174 12.85 -16.17 -16.72
CA PRO A 174 11.67 -15.51 -17.25
C PRO A 174 11.62 -14.03 -16.88
N ASN A 175 11.07 -13.23 -17.78
CA ASN A 175 10.81 -11.82 -17.59
C ASN A 175 9.40 -11.57 -18.13
N CYS A 176 8.44 -11.29 -17.26
CA CYS A 176 7.05 -11.08 -17.65
C CYS A 176 6.72 -9.58 -17.66
N PRO A 177 5.64 -9.16 -18.35
CA PRO A 177 5.12 -7.80 -18.34
C PRO A 177 4.76 -7.25 -16.97
#